data_AF-B7S596-F1
#
_entry.id   AF-B7S596-F1
#
_cell.length_a   1.000
_cell.length_b   1.000
_cell.length_c   1.000
_cell.angle_alpha   90.00
_cell.angle_beta   90.00
_cell.angle_gamma   90.00
#
_symmetry.space_group_name_H-M   'P 1'
#
loop_
_entity.id
_entity.type
_entity.pdbx_description
1 polymer ?
#
loop_
_entity_poly.entity_id
_entity_poly.type
_entity_poly.pdbx_seq_one_letter_code
_entity_poly.pdbx_strand_id
1 'polypeptide(L)' 'MSRYRGPRFKKIRRLGALPGLTSKRPRAGSYFRNQSRSVKKSQYRIRLEEKQKLRFHY' A
#
# COMPACT_ATOMS: atom_id res chain seq x y z
N MET A 1 -6.17 -6.62 19.13
CA MET A 1 -6.11 -6.95 17.68
C MET A 1 -4.85 -7.76 17.41
N SER A 2 -4.94 -8.82 16.61
CA SER A 2 -3.74 -9.55 16.18
C SER A 2 -2.83 -8.66 15.33
N ARG A 3 -1.52 -8.74 15.55
CA ARG A 3 -0.52 -7.94 14.82
C ARG A 3 -0.35 -8.47 13.39
N TYR A 4 -0.15 -7.57 12.43
CA TYR A 4 0.17 -7.95 11.05
C TYR A 4 1.61 -8.50 10.95
N ARG A 5 1.75 -9.75 10.51
CA ARG A 5 3.04 -10.44 10.30
C ARG A 5 3.41 -10.65 8.82
N GLY A 6 2.59 -10.15 7.90
CA GLY A 6 2.76 -10.36 6.46
C GLY A 6 3.81 -9.44 5.81
N PRO A 7 4.03 -9.59 4.48
CA PRO A 7 5.00 -8.79 3.74
C PRO A 7 4.62 -7.30 3.72
N ARG A 8 5.48 -6.45 4.27
CA ARG A 8 5.25 -4.99 4.43
C ARG A 8 5.36 -4.23 3.11
N PHE A 9 6.40 -4.49 2.31
CA PHE A 9 6.63 -3.84 1.02
C PHE A 9 5.50 -4.09 0.01
N LYS A 10 4.79 -5.24 0.10
CA LYS A 10 3.61 -5.52 -0.72
C LYS A 10 2.47 -4.53 -0.47
N LYS A 11 2.30 -4.06 0.77
CA LYS A 11 1.30 -3.05 1.13
C LYS A 11 1.72 -1.65 0.68
N ILE A 12 2.99 -1.28 0.87
CA ILE A 12 3.54 0.00 0.39
C ILE A 12 3.41 0.14 -1.13
N ARG A 13 3.73 -0.91 -1.89
CA ARG A 13 3.58 -0.90 -3.36
C ARG A 13 2.13 -0.65 -3.82
N ARG A 14 1.14 -0.96 -2.99
CA ARG A 14 -0.30 -0.76 -3.28
C ARG A 14 -0.85 0.56 -2.74
N LEU A 15 -0.49 0.93 -1.50
CA LEU A 15 -1.09 2.05 -0.75
C LEU A 15 -0.24 3.33 -0.77
N GLY A 16 1.03 3.24 -1.15
CA GLY A 16 1.98 4.34 -1.12
C GLY A 16 2.84 4.36 0.15
N ALA A 17 3.33 5.55 0.51
CA ALA A 17 4.20 5.73 1.68
C ALA A 17 3.44 5.46 2.99
N LEU A 18 4.00 4.60 3.84
CA LEU A 18 3.46 4.21 5.14
C LEU A 18 4.58 4.23 6.19
N PRO A 19 4.89 5.39 6.80
CA PRO A 19 6.03 5.55 7.71
C PRO A 19 5.89 4.69 8.97
N GLY A 20 4.68 4.53 9.51
CA GLY A 20 4.41 3.67 10.67
C GLY A 20 4.63 2.17 10.42
N LEU A 21 4.70 1.71 9.17
CA LEU A 21 4.89 0.30 8.84
C LEU A 21 6.38 -0.07 8.65
N THR A 22 7.18 0.80 8.02
CA THR A 22 8.62 0.59 7.81
C THR A 22 9.33 1.88 7.41
N SER A 23 10.54 2.09 7.93
CA SER A 23 11.45 3.18 7.53
C SER A 23 12.23 2.89 6.24
N LYS A 24 12.33 1.61 5.85
CA LYS A 24 13.08 1.19 4.65
C LYS A 24 12.38 1.63 3.37
N ARG A 25 13.14 2.22 2.45
CA ARG A 25 12.65 2.59 1.11
C ARG A 25 12.60 1.36 0.18
N PRO A 26 11.50 1.15 -0.55
CA PRO A 26 11.41 0.09 -1.56
C PRO A 26 12.37 0.35 -2.74
N ARG A 27 13.01 -0.71 -3.26
CA ARG A 27 13.90 -0.62 -4.43
C ARG A 27 13.08 -0.36 -5.71
N ALA A 28 13.50 0.61 -6.52
CA ALA A 28 12.78 1.13 -7.68
C ALA A 28 12.51 0.11 -8.83
N GLY A 29 13.23 -1.02 -8.87
CA GLY A 29 13.19 -1.93 -10.03
C GLY A 29 11.93 -2.78 -10.22
N SER A 30 11.03 -2.87 -9.23
CA SER A 30 9.87 -3.82 -9.30
C SER A 30 8.51 -3.17 -9.58
N TYR A 31 8.44 -1.85 -9.76
CA TYR A 31 7.16 -1.12 -9.86
C TYR A 31 6.40 -1.37 -11.17
N PHE A 32 7.08 -1.81 -12.22
CA PHE A 32 6.57 -1.64 -13.59
C PHE A 32 5.93 -2.87 -14.23
N ARG A 33 6.10 -4.09 -13.70
CA ARG A 33 5.61 -5.30 -14.40
C ARG A 33 4.08 -5.46 -14.45
N ASN A 34 3.33 -4.82 -13.55
CA ASN A 34 1.88 -5.02 -13.41
C ASN A 34 1.07 -3.72 -13.56
N GLN A 35 1.65 -2.67 -14.17
CA GLN A 35 0.94 -1.41 -14.41
C GLN A 35 0.00 -1.52 -15.64
N SER A 36 -0.55 -2.70 -15.88
CA SER A 36 -1.52 -2.94 -16.92
C SER A 36 -2.84 -2.27 -16.52
N ARG A 37 -3.01 -1.04 -17.00
CA ARG A 37 -4.24 -0.24 -16.99
C ARG A 37 -4.60 0.37 -15.63
N SER A 38 -4.27 1.65 -15.49
CA SER A 38 -4.90 2.54 -14.51
C SER A 38 -6.38 2.71 -14.85
N VAL A 39 -7.23 1.77 -14.42
CA VAL A 39 -8.68 1.94 -14.44
C VAL A 39 -9.04 3.04 -13.44
N LYS A 40 -9.95 3.96 -13.83
CA LYS A 40 -10.48 5.00 -12.94
C LYS A 40 -10.93 4.35 -11.63
N LYS A 41 -10.40 4.82 -10.49
CA LYS A 41 -10.78 4.29 -9.19
C LYS A 41 -12.22 4.70 -8.88
N SER A 42 -13.03 3.75 -8.41
CA SER A 42 -14.35 4.07 -7.88
C SER A 42 -14.24 4.86 -6.57
N GLN A 43 -15.29 5.61 -6.23
CA GLN A 43 -15.37 6.36 -4.97
C GLN A 43 -15.16 5.46 -3.74
N TYR A 44 -15.73 4.24 -3.77
CA TYR A 44 -15.53 3.24 -2.73
C TYR A 44 -14.06 2.83 -2.59
N ARG A 45 -13.36 2.60 -3.71
CA ARG A 45 -11.95 2.20 -3.68
C ARG A 45 -11.06 3.27 -3.05
N ILE A 46 -11.34 4.55 -3.30
CA ILE A 46 -10.62 5.67 -2.70
C ILE A 46 -10.80 5.65 -1.17
N ARG A 47 -12.04 5.60 -0.68
CA ARG A 47 -12.35 5.53 0.77
C ARG A 47 -11.71 4.31 1.43
N LEU A 48 -11.73 3.16 0.74
CA LEU A 48 -11.11 1.95 1.23
C LEU A 48 -9.59 2.09 1.35
N GLU A 49 -8.91 2.69 0.36
CA GLU A 49 -7.46 2.93 0.39
C GLU A 49 -7.08 3.84 1.57
N GLU A 50 -7.83 4.91 1.82
CA GLU A 50 -7.60 5.80 2.98
C GLU A 50 -7.79 5.07 4.33
N LYS A 51 -8.85 4.27 4.47
CA LYS A 51 -9.05 3.45 5.68
C LYS A 51 -7.87 2.49 5.92
N GLN A 52 -7.36 1.87 4.86
CA GLN A 52 -6.23 0.94 4.97
C GLN A 52 -4.93 1.65 5.35
N LYS A 53 -4.71 2.89 4.88
CA LYS A 53 -3.53 3.68 5.29
C LYS A 53 -3.51 3.88 6.81
N LEU A 54 -4.63 4.30 7.41
CA LEU A 54 -4.74 4.45 8.86
C LEU A 54 -4.48 3.12 9.59
N ARG A 55 -5.07 2.02 9.12
CA ARG A 55 -4.87 0.68 9.72
C ARG A 55 -3.42 0.22 9.73
N PHE A 56 -2.61 0.56 8.72
CA PHE A 56 -1.20 0.14 8.64
C PHE A 56 -0.23 1.18 9.18
N HIS A 57 -0.71 2.36 9.57
CA HIS A 57 0.11 3.39 10.20
C HIS A 57 0.30 3.12 11.69
N TYR A 58 -0.74 2.62 12.35
CA TYR A 58 -0.74 2.22 13.76
C TYR A 58 -0.55 0.70 13.89
#